data_AF-A0A5J9VZX0-F1
#
_entry.id   AF-A0A5J9VZX0-F1
#
_cell.length_a   1.000
_cell.length_b   1.000
_cell.length_c   1.000
_cell.angle_alpha   90.00
_cell.angle_beta   90.00
_cell.angle_gamma   90.00
#
_symmetry.space_group_name_H-M   'P 1'
#
loop_
_entity.id
_entity.type
_entity.pdbx_description
1 polymer ?
#
loop_
_entity_poly.entity_id
_entity_poly.type
_entity_poly.pdbx_seq_one_letter_code
_entity_poly.pdbx_strand_id
1 'polypeptide(L)'
;MDPSEMRTHDNFVAVVRVWCWSFFNLQWNSAIPVVDRIEELCTQNILSFIKELVIVACWAIWKHRNAIIFDNKHVSLQNWKREFKEEMALTVIKAKGQKKRDMISWLDSF
;
A
#
# COMPACT_ATOMS: atom_id res chain seq x y z
N MET A 1 6.75 -13.88 -23.69
CA MET A 1 5.78 -13.27 -22.77
C MET A 1 4.51 -13.04 -23.54
N ASP A 2 3.40 -13.62 -23.07
CA ASP A 2 2.10 -13.53 -23.72
C ASP A 2 1.51 -12.11 -23.53
N PRO A 3 0.96 -11.46 -24.58
CA PRO A 3 0.23 -10.20 -24.47
C PRO A 3 -0.88 -10.20 -23.41
N SER A 4 -1.44 -11.36 -23.06
CA SER A 4 -2.44 -11.52 -21.99
C SER A 4 -1.84 -11.33 -20.59
N GLU A 5 -0.64 -11.85 -20.32
CA GLU A 5 0.09 -11.68 -19.06
C GLU A 5 0.50 -10.22 -18.85
N MET A 6 0.92 -9.54 -19.93
CA MET A 6 1.35 -8.14 -19.91
C MET A 6 0.17 -7.18 -19.61
N ARG A 7 -1.02 -7.49 -20.14
CA ARG A 7 -2.27 -6.76 -19.85
C ARG A 7 -2.75 -6.94 -18.41
N THR A 8 -2.48 -8.11 -17.81
CA THR A 8 -2.82 -8.41 -16.41
C THR A 8 -1.93 -7.65 -15.43
N HIS A 9 -0.66 -7.45 -15.81
CA HIS A 9 0.34 -6.69 -15.06
C HIS A 9 0.06 -5.18 -15.02
N ASP A 10 -0.25 -4.57 -16.16
CA ASP A 10 -0.61 -3.14 -16.25
C ASP A 10 -1.92 -2.81 -15.53
N ASN A 11 -2.91 -3.72 -15.62
CA ASN A 11 -4.18 -3.57 -14.92
C ASN A 11 -4.01 -3.70 -13.40
N PHE A 12 -3.12 -4.56 -12.92
CA PHE A 12 -2.86 -4.73 -11.49
C PHE A 12 -2.28 -3.46 -10.85
N VAL A 13 -1.25 -2.86 -11.48
CA VAL A 13 -0.61 -1.64 -10.96
C VAL A 13 -1.58 -0.46 -10.97
N ALA A 14 -2.44 -0.36 -11.98
CA ALA A 14 -3.48 0.68 -12.04
C ALA A 14 -4.59 0.48 -10.99
N VAL A 15 -5.05 -0.76 -10.78
CA VAL A 15 -6.13 -1.10 -9.85
C VAL A 15 -5.71 -0.90 -8.40
N VAL A 16 -4.51 -1.36 -8.02
CA VAL A 16 -4.05 -1.21 -6.64
C VAL A 16 -3.65 0.25 -6.35
N ARG A 17 -3.21 1.01 -7.36
CA ARG A 17 -3.02 2.46 -7.26
C ARG A 17 -4.32 3.17 -6.90
N VAL A 18 -5.43 2.87 -7.59
CA VAL A 18 -6.73 3.49 -7.26
C VAL A 18 -7.23 3.04 -5.88
N TRP A 19 -7.06 1.76 -5.54
CA TRP A 19 -7.54 1.20 -4.28
C TRP A 19 -6.78 1.71 -3.05
N CYS A 20 -5.45 1.79 -3.09
CA CYS A 20 -4.65 2.29 -1.97
C CYS A 20 -5.02 3.73 -1.61
N TRP A 21 -5.06 4.63 -2.60
CA TRP A 21 -5.23 6.05 -2.32
C TRP A 21 -6.67 6.43 -1.99
N SER A 22 -7.65 5.77 -2.61
CA SER A 22 -9.07 5.92 -2.24
C SER A 22 -9.33 5.42 -0.82
N PHE A 23 -8.63 4.37 -0.38
CA PHE A 23 -8.82 3.80 0.97
C PHE A 23 -8.34 4.73 2.08
N PHE A 24 -7.29 5.53 1.84
CA PHE A 24 -6.76 6.48 2.83
C PHE A 24 -7.38 7.88 2.72
N ASN A 25 -8.38 8.10 1.85
CA ASN A 25 -8.90 9.43 1.50
C ASN A 25 -7.82 10.42 1.03
N LEU A 26 -6.76 9.90 0.40
CA LEU A 26 -5.62 10.71 -0.03
C LEU A 26 -5.81 11.11 -1.50
N GLN A 27 -5.82 12.42 -1.76
CA GLN A 27 -5.94 12.97 -3.11
C GLN A 27 -4.67 12.62 -3.91
N TRP A 28 -4.77 11.64 -4.82
CA TRP A 28 -3.65 11.21 -5.65
C TRP A 28 -3.60 11.99 -6.96
N ASN A 29 -2.73 13.00 -7.04
CA ASN A 29 -2.57 13.80 -8.25
C ASN A 29 -1.75 13.03 -9.31
N SER A 30 -2.45 12.43 -10.28
CA SER A 30 -1.79 11.66 -11.35
C SER A 30 -1.03 12.51 -12.37
N ALA A 31 -1.16 13.84 -12.32
CA ALA A 31 -0.52 14.77 -13.25
C ALA A 31 0.96 15.06 -12.93
N ILE A 32 1.45 14.63 -11.75
CA ILE A 32 2.80 14.92 -11.27
C ILE A 32 3.66 13.65 -11.13
N PRO A 33 4.99 13.73 -11.12
CA PRO A 33 5.89 12.59 -10.88
C PRO A 33 5.59 11.83 -9.57
N VAL A 34 5.97 10.55 -9.50
CA VAL A 34 5.63 9.68 -8.34
C VAL A 34 6.31 10.14 -7.04
N VAL A 35 7.51 10.70 -7.13
CA VAL A 35 8.27 11.19 -5.97
C VAL A 35 7.56 12.40 -5.36
N ASP A 36 7.19 13.37 -6.19
CA ASP A 36 6.51 14.60 -5.76
C ASP A 36 5.14 14.29 -5.12
N ARG A 37 4.44 13.25 -5.61
CA ARG A 37 3.19 12.76 -4.96
C ARG A 37 3.44 12.23 -3.57
N ILE A 38 4.49 11.42 -3.40
CA ILE A 38 4.83 10.85 -2.08
C ILE A 38 5.18 11.98 -1.11
N GLU A 39 5.85 13.03 -1.61
CA GLU A 39 6.13 14.23 -0.82
C GLU A 39 4.85 14.98 -0.44
N GLU A 40 3.92 15.22 -1.37
CA GLU A 40 2.59 15.80 -1.08
C GLU A 40 1.81 14.99 -0.02
N LEU A 41 1.88 13.66 -0.09
CA LEU A 41 1.24 12.79 0.91
C LEU A 41 1.90 12.91 2.29
N CYS A 42 3.22 13.03 2.33
CA CYS A 42 3.96 13.19 3.57
C CYS A 42 3.76 14.58 4.20
N THR A 43 3.50 15.62 3.42
CA THR A 43 3.28 16.98 3.91
C THR A 43 1.87 17.21 4.46
N GLN A 44 0.89 16.39 4.07
CA GLN A 44 -0.48 16.46 4.62
C GLN A 44 -0.54 16.12 6.13
N ASN A 45 0.51 15.49 6.68
CA ASN A 45 0.74 15.28 8.12
C ASN A 45 -0.46 14.68 8.91
N ILE A 46 -1.33 13.93 8.23
CA ILE A 46 -2.56 13.36 8.80
C ILE A 46 -2.25 12.24 9.80
N LEU A 47 -1.16 11.51 9.58
CA LEU A 47 -0.70 10.41 10.42
C LEU A 47 0.78 10.60 10.75
N SER A 48 1.14 10.44 12.03
CA SER A 48 2.53 10.51 12.51
C SER A 48 3.47 9.44 11.93
N PHE A 49 2.90 8.46 11.22
CA PHE A 49 3.56 7.32 10.60
C PHE A 49 3.23 7.16 9.10
N ILE A 50 2.85 8.25 8.43
CA ILE A 50 2.45 8.22 7.01
C ILE A 50 3.52 7.58 6.11
N LYS A 51 4.81 7.80 6.41
CA LYS A 51 5.93 7.22 5.65
C LYS A 51 5.96 5.71 5.78
N GLU A 52 5.83 5.20 7.00
CA GLU A 52 5.75 3.76 7.28
C GLU A 52 4.55 3.13 6.58
N LEU A 53 3.38 3.79 6.63
CA LEU A 53 2.17 3.33 5.96
C LEU A 53 2.37 3.23 4.44
N VAL A 54 2.96 4.25 3.80
CA VAL A 54 3.23 4.25 2.36
C VAL A 54 4.23 3.16 1.98
N ILE A 55 5.31 3.00 2.75
CA ILE A 55 6.32 1.96 2.49
C ILE A 55 5.70 0.57 2.58
N VAL A 56 4.92 0.31 3.62
CA VAL A 56 4.25 -0.99 3.82
C VAL A 56 3.19 -1.24 2.74
N ALA A 57 2.44 -0.21 2.33
CA ALA A 57 1.50 -0.32 1.22
C ALA A 57 2.23 -0.74 -0.06
N CYS A 58 3.30 -0.04 -0.45
CA CYS A 58 4.12 -0.39 -1.61
C CYS A 58 4.69 -1.80 -1.53
N TRP A 59 5.16 -2.22 -0.36
CA TRP A 59 5.65 -3.58 -0.14
C TRP A 59 4.55 -4.65 -0.31
N ALA A 60 3.36 -4.41 0.23
CA ALA A 60 2.22 -5.31 0.05
C ALA A 60 1.78 -5.40 -1.42
N ILE A 61 1.85 -4.29 -2.18
CA ILE A 61 1.62 -4.32 -3.63
C ILE A 61 2.62 -5.22 -4.33
N TRP A 62 3.90 -5.05 -4.03
CA TRP A 62 4.98 -5.84 -4.63
C TRP A 62 4.84 -7.33 -4.29
N LYS A 63 4.53 -7.65 -3.03
CA LYS A 63 4.30 -9.02 -2.58
C LYS A 63 3.11 -9.67 -3.28
N HIS A 64 1.96 -8.98 -3.32
CA HIS A 64 0.75 -9.49 -3.97
C HIS A 64 0.96 -9.69 -5.49
N ARG A 65 1.66 -8.76 -6.15
CA ARG A 65 2.06 -8.90 -7.56
C ARG A 65 2.91 -10.16 -7.77
N ASN A 66 3.91 -10.38 -6.91
CA ASN A 66 4.76 -11.56 -7.02
C ASN A 66 3.97 -12.84 -6.81
N ALA A 67 3.02 -12.87 -5.87
CA ALA A 67 2.18 -14.03 -5.67
C ALA A 67 1.27 -14.33 -6.88
N ILE A 68 0.84 -13.31 -7.63
CA ILE A 68 0.11 -13.51 -8.89
C ILE A 68 1.01 -14.16 -9.95
N ILE A 69 2.24 -13.65 -10.11
CA ILE A 69 3.18 -14.10 -11.15
C ILE A 69 3.75 -15.49 -10.83
N PHE A 70 4.12 -15.74 -9.58
CA PHE A 70 4.89 -16.92 -9.18
C PHE A 70 4.06 -18.00 -8.50
N ASP A 71 2.97 -17.63 -7.80
CA ASP A 71 2.12 -18.58 -7.06
C ASP A 71 0.76 -18.81 -7.74
N ASN A 72 0.56 -18.27 -8.95
CA ASN A 72 -0.69 -18.32 -9.71
C ASN A 72 -1.92 -17.85 -8.89
N LYS A 73 -1.73 -16.89 -7.97
CA LYS A 73 -2.83 -16.28 -7.22
C LYS A 73 -3.62 -15.33 -8.11
N HIS A 74 -4.89 -15.12 -7.76
CA HIS A 74 -5.73 -14.12 -8.42
C HIS A 74 -5.61 -12.73 -7.79
N VAL A 75 -5.85 -11.71 -8.62
CA VAL A 75 -5.98 -10.32 -8.17
C VAL A 75 -7.17 -10.22 -7.22
N SER A 76 -6.89 -9.95 -5.94
CA SER A 76 -7.92 -9.76 -4.91
C SER A 76 -7.55 -8.62 -3.97
N LEU A 77 -8.45 -7.64 -3.83
CA LEU A 77 -8.30 -6.55 -2.86
C LEU A 77 -8.28 -7.08 -1.42
N GLN A 78 -9.08 -8.09 -1.11
CA GLN A 78 -9.13 -8.68 0.23
C GLN A 78 -7.82 -9.36 0.59
N ASN A 79 -7.21 -10.08 -0.36
CA ASN A 79 -5.90 -10.69 -0.14
C ASN A 79 -4.83 -9.63 0.08
N TRP A 80 -4.81 -8.59 -0.76
CA TRP A 80 -3.88 -7.47 -0.57
C TRP A 80 -4.08 -6.76 0.77
N LYS A 81 -5.33 -6.50 1.19
CA LYS A 81 -5.63 -5.89 2.50
C LYS A 81 -5.14 -6.74 3.66
N ARG A 82 -5.30 -8.06 3.59
CA ARG A 82 -4.79 -9.00 4.59
C ARG A 82 -3.26 -8.95 4.65
N GLU A 83 -2.60 -9.05 3.50
CA GLU A 83 -1.13 -8.97 3.40
C GLU A 83 -0.61 -7.62 3.93
N PHE A 84 -1.25 -6.52 3.58
CA PHE A 84 -0.94 -5.20 4.12
C PHE A 84 -1.09 -5.15 5.64
N LYS A 85 -2.18 -5.69 6.20
CA LYS A 85 -2.42 -5.70 7.65
C LYS A 85 -1.35 -6.50 8.38
N GLU A 86 -0.95 -7.65 7.84
CA GLU A 86 0.15 -8.48 8.37
C GLU A 86 1.48 -7.72 8.37
N GLU A 87 1.82 -7.05 7.26
CA GLU A 87 3.05 -6.26 7.14
C GLU A 87 3.05 -5.01 8.03
N MET A 88 1.88 -4.38 8.20
CA MET A 88 1.72 -3.27 9.13
C MET A 88 1.93 -3.73 10.57
N ALA A 89 1.38 -4.88 10.96
CA ALA A 89 1.60 -5.45 12.29
C ALA A 89 3.09 -5.71 12.57
N LEU A 90 3.84 -6.23 11.59
CA LEU A 90 5.29 -6.40 11.71
C LEU A 90 6.03 -5.06 11.85
N THR A 91 5.55 -4.02 11.18
CA THR A 91 6.12 -2.67 11.28
C THR A 91 5.83 -2.04 12.64
N VAL A 92 4.63 -2.25 13.19
CA VAL A 92 4.25 -1.81 14.55
C VAL A 92 5.16 -2.40 15.63
N ILE A 93 5.54 -3.68 15.50
CA ILE A 93 6.43 -4.33 16.47
C ILE A 93 7.75 -3.56 16.60
N LYS A 94 8.28 -3.08 15.47
CA LYS A 94 9.56 -2.34 15.37
C LYS A 94 9.45 -0.88 15.81
N ALA A 95 8.26 -0.29 15.78
CA ALA A 95 8.03 1.08 16.20
C ALA A 95 8.21 1.28 17.72
N LYS A 96 8.42 2.54 18.14
CA LYS A 96 8.61 2.91 19.55
C LYS A 96 7.86 4.19 19.91
N GLY A 97 7.66 4.42 21.20
CA GLY A 97 7.12 5.67 21.74
C GLY A 97 5.69 5.97 21.25
N GLN A 98 5.41 7.26 21.04
CA GLN A 98 4.08 7.73 20.59
C GLN A 98 3.70 7.14 19.23
N LYS A 99 4.64 7.09 18.28
CA LYS A 99 4.41 6.51 16.96
C LYS A 99 3.87 5.08 17.03
N LYS A 100 4.42 4.23 17.90
CA LYS A 100 3.91 2.85 18.08
C LYS A 100 2.45 2.85 18.55
N ARG A 101 2.10 3.72 19.50
CA ARG A 101 0.72 3.82 20.02
C ARG A 101 -0.25 4.26 18.93
N ASP A 102 0.14 5.28 18.16
CA ASP A 102 -0.66 5.79 17.05
C ASP A 102 -0.89 4.69 16.01
N MET A 103 0.16 3.93 15.67
CA MET A 103 0.04 2.83 14.71
C MET A 103 -0.82 1.68 15.22
N ILE A 104 -0.74 1.31 16.51
CA ILE A 104 -1.62 0.29 17.10
C ILE A 104 -3.07 0.74 17.04
N SER A 105 -3.36 1.96 17.53
CA SER A 105 -4.72 2.51 17.53
C SER A 105 -5.33 2.57 16.14
N TRP A 106 -4.51 2.91 15.15
CA TRP A 106 -4.93 2.93 13.75
C TRP A 106 -5.18 1.52 13.19
N LEU A 107 -4.29 0.57 13.49
CA LEU A 107 -4.40 -0.81 13.00
C LEU A 107 -5.60 -1.56 13.60
N ASP A 108 -5.97 -1.26 14.84
CA ASP A 108 -7.17 -1.78 15.49
C ASP A 108 -8.46 -1.27 14.82
N SER A 109 -8.38 -0.11 14.16
CA SER A 109 -9.50 0.51 13.42
C SER A 109 -9.53 0.16 11.92
N PHE A 110 -8.54 -0.61 11.43
CA PHE A 110 -8.37 -1.01 10.02
C PHE A 110 -9.03 -2.35 9.69
#